data_AF-D8QHT2-F1
#
_entry.id   AF-D8QHT2-F1
#
_cell.length_a   1.000
_cell.length_b   1.000
_cell.length_c   1.000
_cell.angle_alpha   90.00
_cell.angle_beta   90.00
_cell.angle_gamma   90.00
#
_symmetry.space_group_name_H-M   'P 1'
#
loop_
_entity.id
_entity.type
_entity.pdbx_description
1 polymer ?
#
loop_
_entity_poly.entity_id
_entity_poly.type
_entity_poly.pdbx_seq_one_letter_code
_entity_poly.pdbx_strand_id
1 'polypeptide(L)'
;MQPTASHPDPHSEWDDLSALWSDKPQKPLRERHLTFRTIIPDGVRLHDRSVKHRYKKAPTAYLLGYLVTPNDIYQMLKQRGKASDDVQRTLDRYLKWVKEQTKITWGSGLRKVDVDGKEMWLFYIAKALCREDILAIDQSYRDGLRRLIGATEEPMLIIYHHPKRFIC
;
A
#
# COMPACT_ATOMS: atom_id res chain seq x y z
N MET A 1 45.70 29.38 6.54
CA MET A 1 44.72 28.49 7.20
C MET A 1 43.80 27.95 6.11
N GLN A 2 43.91 26.67 5.78
CA GLN A 2 43.03 26.01 4.80
C GLN A 2 41.70 25.65 5.48
N PRO A 3 40.54 25.83 4.83
CA PRO A 3 39.30 25.27 5.32
C PRO A 3 39.30 23.76 5.04
N THR A 4 39.25 22.97 6.10
CA THR A 4 39.08 21.53 6.07
C THR A 4 37.77 21.18 5.38
N ALA A 5 37.86 20.43 4.28
CA ALA A 5 36.73 19.82 3.61
C ALA A 5 35.98 18.92 4.60
N SER A 6 34.73 19.28 4.87
CA SER A 6 33.77 18.47 5.60
C SER A 6 33.52 17.18 4.83
N HIS A 7 33.91 16.06 5.45
CA HIS A 7 33.56 14.71 5.03
C HIS A 7 32.03 14.60 4.88
N PRO A 8 31.50 14.06 3.77
CA PRO A 8 30.09 13.72 3.70
C PRO A 8 29.82 12.51 4.60
N ASP A 9 28.89 12.67 5.53
CA ASP A 9 28.41 11.63 6.44
C ASP A 9 27.67 10.54 5.63
N PRO A 10 28.12 9.28 5.61
CA PRO A 10 27.60 8.24 4.71
C PRO A 10 26.21 7.70 5.10
N HIS A 11 25.56 8.24 6.13
CA HIS A 11 24.25 7.80 6.59
C HIS A 11 23.05 8.59 6.03
N SER A 12 23.28 9.57 5.15
CA SER A 12 22.24 10.47 4.63
C SER A 12 21.88 10.28 3.14
N GLU A 13 21.97 9.06 2.59
CA GLU A 13 21.54 8.76 1.21
C GLU A 13 20.04 8.44 1.07
N TRP A 14 19.21 9.19 1.79
CA TRP A 14 17.77 9.19 1.60
C TRP A 14 17.34 10.66 1.55
N ASP A 15 16.98 11.10 0.34
CA ASP A 15 16.63 12.49 0.03
C ASP A 15 15.70 13.10 1.08
N ASP A 16 15.97 14.36 1.44
CA ASP A 16 15.10 15.15 2.32
C ASP A 16 13.69 15.27 1.68
N LEU A 17 12.75 14.54 2.26
CA LEU A 17 11.37 14.42 1.79
C LEU A 17 10.48 15.57 2.28
N SER A 18 11.00 16.58 2.99
CA SER A 18 10.23 17.77 3.37
C SER A 18 9.74 18.58 2.15
N ALA A 19 10.45 18.48 1.02
CA ALA A 19 10.04 19.02 -0.28
C ALA A 19 8.97 18.18 -1.00
N LEU A 20 8.40 17.15 -0.37
CA LEU A 20 7.31 16.32 -0.93
C LEU A 20 6.00 17.09 -1.09
N TRP A 21 5.77 18.13 -0.29
CA TRP A 21 4.41 18.61 -0.01
C TRP A 21 4.01 19.94 -0.68
N SER A 22 4.63 20.33 -1.79
CA SER A 22 4.24 21.54 -2.54
C SER A 22 2.88 21.42 -3.23
N ASP A 23 2.12 22.52 -3.26
CA ASP A 23 0.85 22.64 -3.99
C ASP A 23 1.06 22.48 -5.50
N LYS A 24 0.53 21.39 -6.05
CA LYS A 24 0.56 21.07 -7.47
C LYS A 24 -0.84 20.73 -7.95
N PRO A 25 -1.16 20.99 -9.24
CA PRO A 25 -2.44 20.60 -9.81
C PRO A 25 -2.66 19.09 -9.68
N GLN A 26 -3.88 18.69 -9.29
CA GLN A 26 -4.23 17.28 -9.11
C GLN A 26 -4.33 16.56 -10.45
N LYS A 27 -3.67 15.41 -10.55
CA LYS A 27 -3.73 14.54 -11.73
C LYS A 27 -4.87 13.51 -11.60
N PRO A 28 -5.45 13.04 -12.72
CA PRO A 28 -6.48 12.01 -12.68
C PRO A 28 -5.92 10.68 -12.13
N LEU A 29 -6.71 10.01 -11.28
CA LEU A 29 -6.38 8.69 -10.75
C LEU A 29 -6.99 7.60 -11.62
N ARG A 30 -6.24 6.52 -11.85
CA ARG A 30 -6.78 5.31 -12.47
C ARG A 30 -7.59 4.52 -11.46
N GLU A 31 -8.69 3.93 -11.90
CA GLU A 31 -9.57 3.13 -11.05
C GLU A 31 -9.22 1.65 -11.11
N ARG A 32 -9.23 0.99 -9.93
CA ARG A 32 -9.06 -0.46 -9.84
C ARG A 32 -10.09 -1.04 -8.89
N HIS A 33 -10.89 -1.99 -9.37
CA HIS A 33 -11.82 -2.73 -8.53
C HIS A 33 -11.11 -3.93 -7.90
N LEU A 34 -11.21 -4.05 -6.58
CA LEU A 34 -10.69 -5.18 -5.83
C LEU A 34 -11.84 -5.86 -5.09
N THR A 35 -12.15 -7.10 -5.47
CA THR A 35 -13.27 -7.87 -4.90
C THR A 35 -12.77 -9.14 -4.25
N PHE A 36 -13.04 -9.29 -2.95
CA PHE A 36 -12.76 -10.52 -2.23
C PHE A 36 -13.98 -11.43 -2.19
N ARG A 37 -13.72 -12.74 -2.24
CA ARG A 37 -14.74 -13.78 -2.09
C ARG A 37 -15.26 -13.83 -0.65
N THR A 38 -16.47 -14.37 -0.48
CA THR A 38 -17.11 -14.58 0.84
C THR A 38 -16.16 -15.21 1.85
N ILE A 39 -16.18 -14.71 3.08
CA ILE A 39 -15.46 -15.30 4.22
C ILE A 39 -16.45 -16.10 5.06
N ILE A 40 -16.22 -17.41 5.14
CA ILE A 40 -16.89 -18.33 6.05
C ILE A 40 -15.83 -18.74 7.09
N PRO A 41 -16.04 -18.46 8.40
CA PRO A 41 -15.13 -18.91 9.44
C PRO A 41 -15.00 -20.44 9.49
N ASP A 42 -13.84 -20.91 9.93
CA ASP A 42 -13.59 -22.35 10.09
C ASP A 42 -14.59 -22.97 11.09
N GLY A 43 -15.10 -24.15 10.75
CA GLY A 43 -16.08 -24.88 11.57
C GLY A 43 -17.54 -24.48 11.38
N VAL A 44 -17.85 -23.44 10.59
CA VAL A 44 -19.24 -23.07 10.28
C VAL A 44 -19.87 -24.06 9.31
N ARG A 45 -20.92 -24.76 9.77
CA ARG A 45 -21.74 -25.65 8.94
C ARG A 45 -22.89 -24.88 8.31
N LEU A 46 -22.76 -24.51 7.03
CA LEU A 46 -23.78 -23.75 6.29
C LEU A 46 -25.15 -24.42 6.22
N HIS A 47 -25.21 -25.74 6.38
CA HIS A 47 -26.44 -26.52 6.32
C HIS A 47 -27.09 -26.75 7.69
N ASP A 48 -26.48 -26.26 8.78
CA ASP A 48 -27.07 -26.36 10.11
C ASP A 48 -28.29 -25.44 10.21
N ARG A 49 -29.49 -26.02 10.25
CA ARG A 49 -30.76 -25.28 10.32
C ARG A 49 -31.08 -24.76 11.73
N SER A 50 -30.32 -25.16 12.75
CA SER A 50 -30.51 -24.68 14.13
C SER A 50 -29.96 -23.28 14.36
N VAL A 51 -29.06 -22.80 13.47
CA VAL A 51 -28.46 -21.47 13.53
C VAL A 51 -28.97 -20.61 12.38
N LYS A 52 -29.44 -19.38 12.67
CA LYS A 52 -29.87 -18.43 11.64
C LYS A 52 -28.65 -17.76 11.00
N HIS A 53 -28.10 -18.40 9.98
CA HIS A 53 -26.98 -17.88 9.18
C HIS A 53 -27.32 -16.54 8.51
N ARG A 54 -26.54 -15.49 8.75
CA ARG A 54 -26.64 -14.21 8.00
C ARG A 54 -25.33 -13.86 7.33
N TYR A 55 -25.43 -13.31 6.12
CA TYR A 55 -24.29 -12.73 5.41
C TYR A 55 -24.45 -11.23 5.33
N LYS A 56 -23.47 -10.48 5.85
CA LYS A 56 -23.43 -9.02 5.71
C LYS A 56 -22.22 -8.63 4.86
N LYS A 57 -22.46 -7.87 3.80
CA LYS A 57 -21.40 -7.18 3.07
C LYS A 57 -21.16 -5.85 3.78
N ALA A 58 -19.92 -5.56 4.14
CA ALA A 58 -19.58 -4.21 4.58
C ALA A 58 -19.68 -3.22 3.40
N PRO A 59 -19.94 -1.93 3.65
CA PRO A 59 -19.95 -0.92 2.59
C PRO A 59 -18.63 -0.94 1.80
N THR A 60 -18.70 -0.63 0.52
CA THR A 60 -17.50 -0.42 -0.31
C THR A 60 -16.61 0.64 0.33
N ALA A 61 -15.31 0.41 0.31
CA ALA A 61 -14.32 1.40 0.74
C ALA A 61 -13.50 1.85 -0.47
N TYR A 62 -13.09 3.11 -0.47
CA TYR A 62 -12.22 3.71 -1.47
C TYR A 62 -10.85 3.91 -0.84
N LEU A 63 -9.80 3.49 -1.55
CA LEU A 63 -8.41 3.60 -1.09
C LEU A 63 -7.59 4.40 -2.10
N LEU A 64 -6.61 5.15 -1.61
CA LEU A 64 -5.55 5.72 -2.43
C LEU A 64 -4.28 4.87 -2.26
N GLY A 65 -3.84 4.18 -3.31
CA GLY A 65 -2.82 3.17 -3.14
C GLY A 65 -2.20 2.56 -4.41
N TYR A 66 -1.32 1.59 -4.19
CA TYR A 66 -0.70 0.75 -5.22
C TYR A 66 -0.95 -0.72 -4.93
N LEU A 67 -1.05 -1.51 -6.01
CA LEU A 67 -0.92 -2.96 -5.99
C LEU A 67 0.42 -3.28 -6.65
N VAL A 68 1.30 -3.94 -5.91
CA VAL A 68 2.64 -4.32 -6.38
C VAL A 68 2.91 -5.75 -6.01
N THR A 69 3.65 -6.49 -6.85
CA THR A 69 4.14 -7.80 -6.41
C THR A 69 5.40 -7.60 -5.56
N PRO A 70 5.71 -8.53 -4.63
CA PRO A 70 6.97 -8.51 -3.91
C PRO A 70 8.18 -8.53 -4.86
N ASN A 71 8.05 -9.23 -5.99
CA ASN A 71 9.10 -9.28 -7.00
C ASN A 71 9.33 -7.91 -7.65
N ASP A 72 8.29 -7.12 -7.93
CA ASP A 72 8.46 -5.78 -8.52
C ASP A 72 9.26 -4.87 -7.59
N ILE A 73 8.97 -4.93 -6.28
CA ILE A 73 9.73 -4.20 -5.25
C ILE A 73 11.19 -4.66 -5.24
N TYR A 74 11.42 -5.98 -5.25
CA TYR A 74 12.78 -6.53 -5.28
C TYR A 74 13.56 -6.09 -6.52
N GLN A 75 12.97 -6.19 -7.71
CA GLN A 75 13.63 -5.78 -8.95
C GLN A 75 13.93 -4.28 -8.98
N MET A 76 13.01 -3.44 -8.50
CA MET A 76 13.25 -2.01 -8.34
C MET A 76 14.45 -1.75 -7.41
N LEU A 77 14.50 -2.41 -6.25
CA LEU A 77 15.62 -2.25 -5.30
C LEU A 77 16.93 -2.76 -5.88
N LYS A 78 16.89 -3.84 -6.67
CA LYS A 78 18.05 -4.39 -7.37
C LYS A 78 18.61 -3.43 -8.41
N GLN A 79 17.74 -2.82 -9.22
CA GLN A 79 18.13 -1.78 -10.20
C GLN A 79 18.78 -0.57 -9.53
N ARG A 80 18.40 -0.25 -8.29
CA ARG A 80 18.96 0.85 -7.49
C ARG A 80 20.22 0.46 -6.70
N GLY A 81 20.72 -0.76 -6.85
CA GLY A 81 21.87 -1.26 -6.08
C GLY A 81 21.60 -1.44 -4.58
N LYS A 82 20.32 -1.51 -4.17
CA LYS A 82 19.89 -1.60 -2.76
C LYS A 82 19.41 -3.01 -2.36
N ALA A 83 19.38 -3.96 -3.29
CA ALA A 83 19.03 -5.35 -3.01
C ALA A 83 20.23 -6.16 -2.55
N SER A 84 19.99 -7.14 -1.67
CA SER A 84 20.93 -8.23 -1.40
C SER A 84 20.60 -9.47 -2.25
N ASP A 85 21.48 -10.47 -2.21
CA ASP A 85 21.26 -11.77 -2.85
C ASP A 85 20.05 -12.53 -2.24
N ASP A 86 19.69 -12.20 -1.01
CA ASP A 86 18.47 -12.67 -0.36
C ASP A 86 17.29 -11.72 -0.62
N VAL A 87 16.27 -12.24 -1.32
CA VAL A 87 15.03 -11.55 -1.66
C VAL A 87 14.25 -11.18 -0.40
N GLN A 88 14.07 -12.12 0.53
CA GLN A 88 13.27 -11.90 1.73
C GLN A 88 13.92 -10.84 2.62
N ARG A 89 15.23 -10.93 2.83
CA ARG A 89 15.99 -9.92 3.59
C ARG A 89 15.92 -8.54 2.95
N THR A 90 15.89 -8.47 1.62
CA THR A 90 15.72 -7.21 0.88
C THR A 90 14.34 -6.60 1.15
N LEU A 91 13.28 -7.42 1.05
CA LEU A 91 11.91 -6.99 1.29
C LEU A 91 11.66 -6.58 2.74
N ASP A 92 12.20 -7.31 3.72
CA ASP A 92 12.06 -6.98 5.13
C ASP A 92 12.74 -5.65 5.47
N ARG A 93 13.93 -5.40 4.90
CA ARG A 93 14.64 -4.12 5.05
C ARG A 93 13.83 -2.98 4.45
N TYR A 94 13.27 -3.18 3.26
CA TYR A 94 12.40 -2.20 2.61
C TYR A 94 11.16 -1.89 3.46
N LEU A 95 10.46 -2.91 3.97
CA LEU A 95 9.29 -2.71 4.82
C LEU A 95 9.62 -2.02 6.14
N LYS A 96 10.79 -2.32 6.72
CA LYS A 96 11.28 -1.61 7.91
C LYS A 96 11.49 -0.11 7.60
N TRP A 97 12.15 0.20 6.49
CA TRP A 97 12.33 1.59 6.04
C TRP A 97 10.99 2.28 5.78
N VAL A 98 10.05 1.64 5.08
CA VAL A 98 8.69 2.19 4.85
C VAL A 98 7.99 2.52 6.17
N LYS A 99 8.08 1.63 7.16
CA LYS A 99 7.50 1.84 8.49
C LYS A 99 8.11 3.05 9.19
N GLU A 100 9.44 3.18 9.15
CA GLU A 100 10.17 4.31 9.75
C GLU A 100 9.80 5.65 9.12
N GLN A 101 9.55 5.68 7.80
CA GLN A 101 9.23 6.91 7.07
C GLN A 101 7.76 7.33 7.15
N THR A 102 6.82 6.39 7.33
CA THR A 102 5.38 6.69 7.15
C THR A 102 4.45 6.20 8.24
N LYS A 103 4.85 5.20 9.04
CA LYS A 103 3.99 4.38 9.92
C LYS A 103 3.14 3.31 9.20
N ILE A 104 3.30 3.13 7.89
CA ILE A 104 2.65 2.01 7.18
C ILE A 104 3.21 0.68 7.69
N THR A 105 2.31 -0.26 8.01
CA THR A 105 2.63 -1.59 8.54
C THR A 105 1.61 -2.62 8.07
N TRP A 106 1.94 -3.91 8.23
CA TRP A 106 0.98 -4.99 7.97
C TRP A 106 -0.31 -4.77 8.77
N GLY A 107 -1.45 -4.76 8.06
CA GLY A 107 -2.77 -4.48 8.63
C GLY A 107 -3.16 -3.00 8.64
N SER A 108 -2.18 -2.08 8.60
CA SER A 108 -2.38 -0.62 8.64
C SER A 108 -1.64 0.06 7.49
N GLY A 109 -2.34 0.30 6.38
CA GLY A 109 -1.76 0.85 5.15
C GLY A 109 -1.03 -0.17 4.27
N LEU A 110 -0.79 -1.40 4.75
CA LEU A 110 -0.23 -2.50 3.95
C LEU A 110 -1.00 -3.80 4.17
N ARG A 111 -1.39 -4.49 3.10
CA ARG A 111 -2.09 -5.78 3.15
C ARG A 111 -1.61 -6.73 2.06
N LYS A 112 -1.56 -8.02 2.36
CA LYS A 112 -1.48 -9.07 1.35
C LYS A 112 -2.85 -9.29 0.75
N VAL A 113 -2.93 -9.38 -0.56
CA VAL A 113 -4.16 -9.61 -1.31
C VAL A 113 -3.89 -10.64 -2.39
N ASP A 114 -4.84 -11.56 -2.59
CA ASP A 114 -4.82 -12.43 -3.77
C ASP A 114 -5.63 -11.75 -4.87
N VAL A 115 -5.00 -11.56 -6.02
CA VAL A 115 -5.64 -11.04 -7.23
C VAL A 115 -5.30 -11.98 -8.36
N ASP A 116 -6.33 -12.63 -8.90
CA ASP A 116 -6.21 -13.61 -9.98
C ASP A 116 -5.18 -14.73 -9.68
N GLY A 117 -5.15 -15.20 -8.42
CA GLY A 117 -4.24 -16.26 -7.97
C GLY A 117 -2.80 -15.82 -7.72
N LYS A 118 -2.54 -14.50 -7.71
CA LYS A 118 -1.22 -13.93 -7.42
C LYS A 118 -1.25 -13.15 -6.11
N GLU A 119 -0.27 -13.42 -5.24
CA GLU A 119 -0.03 -12.57 -4.07
C GLU A 119 0.44 -11.19 -4.54
N MET A 120 -0.34 -10.17 -4.23
CA MET A 120 0.03 -8.78 -4.36
C MET A 120 0.02 -8.10 -3.00
N TRP A 121 0.84 -7.06 -2.87
CA TRP A 121 0.87 -6.19 -1.71
C TRP A 121 0.11 -4.91 -2.05
N LEU A 122 -0.95 -4.66 -1.30
CA LEU A 122 -1.75 -3.46 -1.34
C LEU A 122 -1.18 -2.44 -0.35
N PHE A 123 -0.50 -1.42 -0.88
CA PHE A 123 -0.09 -0.23 -0.14
C PHE A 123 -1.17 0.84 -0.29
N TYR A 124 -1.62 1.45 0.81
CA TYR A 124 -2.57 2.56 0.78
C TYR A 124 -2.30 3.56 1.91
N ILE A 125 -2.50 4.84 1.63
CA ILE A 125 -2.28 5.92 2.62
C ILE A 125 -3.59 6.51 3.15
N ALA A 126 -4.68 6.27 2.44
CA ALA A 126 -6.00 6.77 2.81
C ALA A 126 -7.07 5.71 2.53
N LYS A 127 -8.10 5.74 3.35
CA LYS A 127 -9.29 4.91 3.24
C LYS A 127 -10.51 5.73 3.62
N ALA A 128 -11.51 5.76 2.76
CA ALA A 128 -12.78 6.44 3.01
C ALA A 128 -13.96 5.57 2.56
N LEU A 129 -15.15 5.88 3.07
CA LEU A 129 -16.42 5.33 2.57
C LEU A 129 -17.01 6.20 1.45
N CYS A 130 -16.51 7.43 1.32
CA CYS A 130 -16.85 8.39 0.28
C CYS A 130 -15.73 8.40 -0.78
N ARG A 131 -16.09 8.43 -2.06
CA ARG A 131 -15.11 8.42 -3.16
C ARG A 131 -14.43 9.78 -3.27
N GLU A 132 -15.20 10.83 -3.08
CA GLU A 132 -14.81 12.23 -3.22
C GLU A 132 -13.74 12.60 -2.20
N ASP A 133 -13.80 12.04 -0.98
CA ASP A 133 -12.76 12.22 0.04
C ASP A 133 -11.38 11.73 -0.44
N ILE A 134 -11.33 10.64 -1.21
CA ILE A 134 -10.08 10.13 -1.79
C ILE A 134 -9.62 11.02 -2.95
N LEU A 135 -10.56 11.46 -3.79
CA LEU A 135 -10.26 12.35 -4.90
C LEU A 135 -9.79 13.74 -4.43
N ALA A 136 -10.21 14.17 -3.25
CA ALA A 136 -9.81 15.44 -2.66
C ALA A 136 -8.37 15.43 -2.12
N ILE A 137 -7.75 14.27 -1.91
CA ILE A 137 -6.39 14.18 -1.36
C ILE A 137 -5.39 14.90 -2.27
N ASP A 138 -4.60 15.79 -1.67
CA ASP A 138 -3.66 16.64 -2.41
C ASP A 138 -2.62 15.84 -3.20
N GLN A 139 -2.22 16.43 -4.33
CA GLN A 139 -1.20 15.84 -5.21
C GLN A 139 0.13 15.60 -4.50
N SER A 140 0.40 16.37 -3.46
CA SER A 140 1.61 16.32 -2.68
C SER A 140 1.73 15.00 -1.88
N TYR A 141 0.63 14.51 -1.30
CA TYR A 141 0.54 13.18 -0.68
C TYR A 141 0.63 12.05 -1.72
N ARG A 142 0.04 12.24 -2.90
CA ARG A 142 0.13 11.28 -4.02
C ARG A 142 1.57 11.13 -4.50
N ASP A 143 2.27 12.26 -4.66
CA ASP A 143 3.69 12.31 -5.00
C ASP A 143 4.55 11.64 -3.92
N GLY A 144 4.24 11.86 -2.64
CA GLY A 144 4.90 11.19 -1.52
C GLY A 144 4.80 9.67 -1.59
N LEU A 145 3.58 9.15 -1.80
CA LEU A 145 3.39 7.71 -1.96
C LEU A 145 4.09 7.17 -3.21
N ARG A 146 4.03 7.89 -4.32
CA ARG A 146 4.72 7.52 -5.57
C ARG A 146 6.23 7.38 -5.37
N ARG A 147 6.86 8.32 -4.67
CA ARG A 147 8.30 8.28 -4.35
C ARG A 147 8.65 7.14 -3.39
N LEU A 148 7.82 6.94 -2.36
CA LEU A 148 7.97 5.84 -1.38
C LEU A 148 8.01 4.48 -2.08
N ILE A 149 7.05 4.23 -2.97
CA ILE A 149 6.95 2.98 -3.73
C ILE A 149 7.96 2.92 -4.89
N GLY A 150 8.54 4.06 -5.27
CA GLY A 150 9.40 4.18 -6.44
C GLY A 150 8.66 3.99 -7.76
N ALA A 151 7.36 4.25 -7.78
CA ALA A 151 6.51 4.12 -8.96
C ALA A 151 6.70 5.29 -9.93
N THR A 152 6.61 5.03 -11.22
CA THR A 152 6.60 6.06 -12.27
C THR A 152 5.21 6.67 -12.44
N GLU A 153 4.18 5.84 -12.31
CA GLU A 153 2.78 6.20 -12.50
C GLU A 153 2.13 6.73 -11.22
N GLU A 154 1.04 7.47 -11.36
CA GLU A 154 0.23 7.96 -10.24
C GLU A 154 -0.41 6.80 -9.44
N PRO A 155 -0.68 7.00 -8.13
CA PRO A 155 -1.41 6.03 -7.33
C PRO A 155 -2.81 5.80 -7.92
N MET A 156 -3.42 4.69 -7.53
CA MET A 156 -4.75 4.29 -7.99
C MET A 156 -5.81 4.68 -6.97
N LEU A 157 -7.00 5.01 -7.48
CA LEU A 157 -8.24 4.91 -6.72
C LEU A 157 -8.66 3.43 -6.72
N ILE A 158 -8.48 2.77 -5.59
CA ILE A 158 -8.83 1.35 -5.44
C ILE A 158 -10.21 1.25 -4.79
N ILE A 159 -11.17 0.72 -5.54
CA ILE A 159 -12.54 0.46 -5.09
C ILE A 159 -12.56 -0.92 -4.44
N TYR A 160 -12.48 -0.93 -3.12
CA TYR A 160 -12.39 -2.12 -2.29
C TYR A 160 -13.79 -2.64 -1.94
N HIS A 161 -14.19 -3.72 -2.61
CA HIS A 161 -15.42 -4.45 -2.30
C HIS A 161 -15.14 -5.45 -1.19
N HIS A 162 -15.64 -5.14 0.00
CA HIS A 162 -15.53 -6.03 1.12
C HIS A 162 -16.22 -7.38 0.83
N PRO A 163 -15.61 -8.50 1.24
CA PRO A 163 -16.24 -9.79 1.11
C PRO A 163 -17.50 -9.84 1.98
N LYS A 164 -18.48 -10.64 1.56
CA LYS A 164 -19.58 -11.00 2.47
C LYS A 164 -18.98 -11.74 3.66
N ARG A 165 -19.30 -11.31 4.87
CA ARG A 165 -18.90 -11.98 6.09
C ARG A 165 -20.09 -12.70 6.67
N PHE A 166 -19.84 -13.91 7.14
CA PHE A 166 -20.78 -14.65 7.95
C PHE A 166 -20.95 -13.98 9.33
N ILE A 167 -22.20 -13.90 9.80
CA ILE A 167 -22.59 -13.40 11.12
C ILE A 167 -23.63 -14.39 11.68
N CYS A 168 -23.37 -14.91 12.87
CA CYS A 168 -24.35 -15.65 13.69
C CYS A 168 -25.30 -14.66 14.40
#